data_AF-A0ABD3FJ43-F1
#
_entry.id   AF-A0ABD3FJ43-F1
#
_cell.length_a   1.000
_cell.length_b   1.000
_cell.length_c   1.000
_cell.angle_alpha   90.00
_cell.angle_beta   90.00
_cell.angle_gamma   90.00
#
_symmetry.space_group_name_H-M   'P 1'
#
loop_
_entity.id
_entity.type
_entity.pdbx_description
1 polymer ?
#
loop_
_entity_poly.entity_id
_entity_poly.type
_entity_poly.pdbx_seq_one_letter_code
_entity_poly.pdbx_strand_id
1 'polypeptide(L)'
;MESDDDQPRANFFDEQSYTSKQDIVQAVIRYNRTVNRPFRVISSDKRRYKAICTQDGCEFVVQFAFSQTFCPPTKFIRHSCALSEATKSSRREATGKQIALNSMVREMLVTTGRPLRPVAIQQKLKMAGITASYMNCVHALRRLHLEFFGSDAEQYMLLPSYIDELNRRGHKTSIELTGGVFKRV
;
A
#
# COMPACT_ATOMS: atom_id res chain seq x y z
N MET A 1 -21.51 20.13 -1.38
CA MET A 1 -22.01 18.75 -1.22
C MET A 1 -21.38 18.24 0.06
N GLU A 2 -22.21 18.07 1.07
CA GLU A 2 -21.83 17.73 2.45
C GLU A 2 -21.01 16.44 2.48
N SER A 3 -19.85 16.49 3.12
CA SER A 3 -19.07 15.33 3.47
C SER A 3 -19.76 14.62 4.63
N ASP A 4 -20.53 13.58 4.33
CA ASP A 4 -20.97 12.60 5.30
C ASP A 4 -19.73 12.04 6.00
N ASP A 5 -19.50 12.51 7.23
CA ASP A 5 -18.55 11.93 8.15
C ASP A 5 -19.02 10.51 8.44
N ASP A 6 -18.36 9.55 7.81
CA ASP A 6 -18.56 8.10 7.91
C ASP A 6 -18.13 7.63 9.32
N GLN A 7 -18.80 8.11 10.36
CA GLN A 7 -18.63 7.64 11.72
C GLN A 7 -19.13 6.19 11.79
N PRO A 8 -18.29 5.23 12.22
CA PRO A 8 -18.70 3.84 12.26
C PRO A 8 -19.90 3.67 13.20
N ARG A 9 -20.93 2.98 12.68
CA ARG A 9 -22.17 2.64 13.37
C ARG A 9 -21.91 2.04 14.76
N ALA A 10 -22.85 2.25 15.69
CA ALA A 10 -22.73 1.78 17.08
C ALA A 10 -22.46 0.28 17.18
N ASN A 11 -22.90 -0.47 16.17
CA ASN A 11 -22.92 -1.92 16.14
C ASN A 11 -21.84 -2.50 15.21
N PHE A 12 -20.78 -1.76 14.89
CA PHE A 12 -19.76 -2.19 13.90
C PHE A 12 -19.26 -3.63 14.10
N PHE A 13 -19.05 -4.04 15.36
CA PHE A 13 -18.55 -5.38 15.68
C PHE A 13 -19.67 -6.43 15.84
N ASP A 14 -20.91 -6.00 16.09
CA ASP A 14 -22.05 -6.91 16.30
C ASP A 14 -22.67 -7.36 14.96
N GLU A 15 -22.49 -6.58 13.90
CA GLU A 15 -22.95 -6.90 12.53
C GLU A 15 -22.03 -7.90 11.80
N GLN A 16 -20.89 -8.28 12.40
CA GLN A 16 -19.89 -9.14 11.77
C GLN A 16 -19.90 -10.56 12.34
N SER A 17 -19.77 -11.55 11.45
CA SER A 17 -19.50 -12.94 11.83
C SER A 17 -18.00 -13.17 11.95
N TYR A 18 -17.58 -13.80 13.05
CA TYR A 18 -16.19 -14.18 13.27
C TYR A 18 -16.07 -15.70 13.18
N THR A 19 -15.16 -16.18 12.34
CA THR A 19 -14.87 -17.62 12.21
C THR A 19 -13.49 -17.99 12.73
N SER A 20 -12.63 -16.99 12.90
CA SER A 20 -11.28 -17.14 13.40
C SER A 20 -10.83 -15.96 14.27
N LYS A 21 -9.78 -16.17 15.05
CA LYS A 21 -9.08 -15.08 15.76
C LYS A 21 -8.52 -14.05 14.78
N GLN A 22 -8.13 -14.47 13.58
CA GLN A 22 -7.62 -13.55 12.56
C GLN A 22 -8.71 -12.57 12.11
N ASP A 23 -9.95 -13.01 11.99
CA ASP A 23 -11.09 -12.14 11.65
C ASP A 23 -11.29 -11.05 12.71
N ILE A 24 -11.19 -11.43 13.99
CA ILE A 24 -11.26 -10.49 15.12
C ILE A 24 -10.15 -9.44 15.01
N VAL A 25 -8.91 -9.87 14.79
CA VAL A 25 -7.77 -8.96 14.63
C VAL A 25 -7.99 -8.00 13.46
N GLN A 26 -8.45 -8.53 12.32
CA GLN A 26 -8.72 -7.70 11.14
C GLN A 26 -9.89 -6.74 11.35
N ALA A 27 -10.94 -7.13 12.06
CA ALA A 27 -12.06 -6.25 12.38
C ALA A 27 -11.61 -5.09 13.29
N VAL A 28 -10.78 -5.37 14.30
CA VAL A 28 -10.24 -4.31 15.17
C VAL A 28 -9.31 -3.37 14.40
N ILE A 29 -8.47 -3.90 13.51
CA ILE A 29 -7.64 -3.07 12.61
C ILE A 29 -8.53 -2.20 11.72
N ARG A 30 -9.56 -2.79 11.11
CA ARG A 30 -10.48 -2.10 10.20
C ARG A 30 -11.21 -0.97 10.92
N TYR A 31 -11.80 -1.25 12.07
CA TYR A 31 -12.47 -0.24 12.90
C TYR A 31 -11.55 0.95 13.19
N ASN A 32 -10.35 0.68 13.71
CA ASN A 32 -9.39 1.72 14.08
C ASN A 32 -8.84 2.48 12.88
N ARG A 33 -8.76 1.85 11.70
CA ARG A 33 -8.43 2.51 10.44
C ARG A 33 -9.57 3.44 9.99
N THR A 34 -10.82 3.02 10.13
CA THR A 34 -12.00 3.84 9.80
C THR A 34 -12.10 5.07 10.70
N VAL A 35 -11.97 4.91 12.03
CA VAL A 35 -11.96 6.06 12.95
C VAL A 35 -10.64 6.83 12.97
N ASN A 36 -9.64 6.35 12.22
CA ASN A 36 -8.28 6.90 12.19
C ASN A 36 -7.71 7.13 13.61
N ARG A 37 -7.68 6.06 14.40
CA ARG A 37 -7.11 6.06 15.76
C ARG A 37 -6.07 4.96 15.94
N PRO A 38 -4.90 5.26 16.52
CA PRO A 38 -3.95 4.23 16.90
C PRO A 38 -4.48 3.43 18.09
N PHE A 39 -4.13 2.15 18.12
CA PHE A 39 -4.43 1.24 19.21
C PHE A 39 -3.23 0.33 19.49
N ARG A 40 -3.21 -0.26 20.67
CA ARG A 40 -2.27 -1.31 21.05
C ARG A 40 -3.01 -2.50 21.62
N VAL A 41 -2.46 -3.68 21.39
CA VAL A 41 -2.97 -4.93 21.95
C VAL A 41 -2.34 -5.13 23.32
N ILE A 42 -3.17 -5.29 24.35
CA ILE A 42 -2.70 -5.53 25.72
C ILE A 42 -2.85 -6.99 26.15
N SER A 43 -3.72 -7.75 25.49
CA SER A 43 -3.86 -9.19 25.72
C SER A 43 -4.22 -9.88 24.42
N SER A 44 -3.52 -10.95 24.09
CA SER A 44 -3.82 -11.79 22.94
C SER A 44 -3.39 -13.22 23.24
N ASP A 45 -4.34 -14.06 23.62
CA ASP A 45 -4.11 -15.46 23.94
C ASP A 45 -5.07 -16.36 23.14
N LYS A 46 -5.12 -17.65 23.44
CA LYS A 46 -5.98 -18.60 22.71
C LYS A 46 -7.48 -18.42 22.99
N ARG A 47 -7.85 -17.63 24.01
CA ARG A 47 -9.24 -17.44 24.48
C ARG A 47 -9.67 -15.99 24.52
N ARG A 48 -8.75 -15.03 24.39
CA ARG A 48 -9.02 -13.61 24.59
C ARG A 48 -8.20 -12.75 23.65
N TYR A 49 -8.82 -11.64 23.24
CA TYR A 49 -8.15 -10.57 22.52
C TYR A 49 -8.63 -9.24 23.09
N LYS A 50 -7.71 -8.37 23.50
CA LYS A 50 -8.02 -7.07 24.08
C LYS A 50 -7.11 -5.99 23.52
N ALA A 51 -7.73 -4.95 22.99
CA ALA A 51 -7.06 -3.77 22.44
C ALA A 51 -7.57 -2.49 23.10
N ILE A 52 -6.67 -1.52 23.27
CA ILE A 52 -6.93 -0.21 23.87
C ILE A 52 -6.29 0.90 23.03
N CYS A 53 -6.68 2.14 23.25
CA CYS A 53 -6.08 3.27 22.55
C CYS A 53 -4.66 3.49 23.07
N THR A 54 -3.80 4.08 22.23
CA THR A 54 -2.46 4.51 22.66
C THR A 54 -2.44 5.90 23.27
N GLN A 55 -3.53 6.67 23.17
CA GLN A 55 -3.63 7.99 23.77
C GLN A 55 -4.07 7.87 25.23
N ASP A 56 -3.32 8.53 26.11
CA ASP A 56 -3.65 8.56 27.54
C ASP A 56 -4.98 9.29 27.77
N GLY A 57 -5.79 8.75 28.68
CA GLY A 57 -7.13 9.26 28.96
C GLY A 57 -8.21 8.87 27.94
N CYS A 58 -7.88 8.14 26.87
CA CYS A 58 -8.89 7.58 25.97
C CYS A 58 -9.53 6.32 26.56
N GLU A 59 -10.86 6.27 26.57
CA GLU A 59 -11.64 5.17 27.14
C GLU A 59 -11.82 3.98 26.18
N PHE A 60 -11.30 4.08 24.96
CA PHE A 60 -11.47 3.03 23.96
C PHE A 60 -10.91 1.70 24.45
N VAL A 61 -11.80 0.71 24.45
CA VAL A 61 -11.52 -0.68 24.78
C VAL A 61 -12.33 -1.54 23.84
N VAL A 62 -11.69 -2.52 23.23
CA VAL A 62 -12.40 -3.64 22.60
C VAL A 62 -11.84 -4.93 23.17
N GLN A 63 -12.74 -5.79 23.65
CA GLN A 63 -12.41 -7.05 24.29
C GLN A 63 -13.28 -8.16 23.73
N PHE A 64 -12.61 -9.19 23.22
CA PHE A 64 -13.21 -10.44 22.81
C PHE A 64 -12.81 -11.52 23.81
N ALA A 65 -13.79 -12.32 24.22
CA ALA A 65 -13.56 -13.57 24.91
C ALA A 65 -14.22 -14.67 24.08
N PHE A 66 -13.45 -15.69 23.72
CA PHE A 66 -13.89 -16.82 22.91
C PHE A 66 -13.36 -18.11 23.53
N SER A 67 -14.16 -19.17 23.48
CA SER A 67 -13.81 -20.47 24.05
C SER A 67 -13.89 -21.55 22.98
N GLN A 68 -15.10 -21.85 22.52
CA GLN A 68 -15.39 -22.81 21.44
C GLN A 68 -15.90 -22.10 20.18
N THR A 69 -16.52 -20.94 20.32
CA THR A 69 -17.03 -20.11 19.22
C THR A 69 -16.45 -18.71 19.29
N PHE A 70 -16.37 -18.05 18.14
CA PHE A 70 -16.00 -16.64 18.04
C PHE A 70 -17.28 -15.80 17.98
N CYS A 71 -17.46 -14.93 18.97
CA CYS A 71 -18.62 -14.06 19.10
C CYS A 71 -18.19 -12.58 19.01
N PRO A 72 -19.16 -11.65 18.86
CA PRO A 72 -18.91 -10.23 19.02
C PRO A 72 -18.23 -9.89 20.36
N PRO A 73 -17.62 -8.69 20.48
CA PRO A 73 -16.82 -8.33 21.63
C PRO A 73 -17.68 -8.30 22.90
N THR A 74 -17.17 -8.90 23.98
CA THR A 74 -17.82 -8.87 25.30
C THR A 74 -17.75 -7.49 25.95
N LYS A 75 -16.85 -6.63 25.50
CA LYS A 75 -16.81 -5.22 25.88
C LYS A 75 -16.32 -4.38 24.70
N PHE A 76 -17.08 -3.35 24.38
CA PHE A 76 -16.71 -2.36 23.38
C PHE A 76 -17.06 -0.96 23.88
N ILE A 77 -16.05 -0.10 23.96
CA ILE A 77 -16.15 1.33 24.26
C ILE A 77 -15.47 2.06 23.12
N ARG A 78 -16.13 3.08 22.58
CA ARG A 78 -15.61 3.91 21.48
C ARG A 78 -14.46 4.81 21.95
N HIS A 79 -13.74 5.38 20.99
CA HIS A 79 -12.74 6.40 21.31
C HIS A 79 -13.42 7.65 21.86
N SER A 80 -13.04 8.04 23.07
CA SER A 80 -13.40 9.34 23.67
C SER A 80 -12.42 10.44 23.26
N CYS A 81 -11.26 10.09 22.71
CA CYS A 81 -10.26 11.06 22.30
C CYS A 81 -10.60 11.74 20.97
N ALA A 82 -10.34 13.05 20.91
CA ALA A 82 -10.41 13.82 19.67
C ALA A 82 -9.33 13.36 18.67
N LEU A 83 -9.56 13.63 17.38
CA LEU A 83 -8.55 13.44 16.34
C LEU A 83 -7.40 14.39 16.66
N SER A 84 -6.36 13.91 17.36
CA SER A 84 -5.16 14.71 17.54
C SER A 84 -4.57 15.00 16.17
N GLU A 85 -4.42 16.26 15.80
CA GLU A 85 -3.82 16.66 14.52
C GLU A 85 -2.39 16.09 14.37
N ALA A 86 -1.70 15.85 15.49
CA ALA A 86 -0.40 15.18 15.54
C ALA A 86 -0.44 13.68 15.18
N THR A 87 -1.62 13.06 15.08
CA THR A 87 -1.78 11.69 14.57
C THR A 87 -2.11 11.61 13.08
N LYS A 88 -2.44 12.73 12.40
CA LYS A 88 -2.46 12.77 10.93
C LYS A 88 -1.06 12.52 10.35
N SER A 89 -0.02 12.93 11.07
CA SER A 89 1.40 12.62 10.81
C SER A 89 1.77 11.15 11.07
N SER A 90 0.87 10.34 11.65
CA SER A 90 1.01 8.89 11.83
C SER A 90 0.29 8.08 10.73
N ARG A 91 -0.10 8.71 9.62
CA ARG A 91 -0.20 7.96 8.35
C ARG A 91 1.23 7.74 7.89
N ARG A 92 1.86 6.65 8.33
CA ARG A 92 3.14 6.22 7.74
C ARG A 92 2.89 6.08 6.24
N GLU A 93 3.41 7.03 5.47
CA GLU A 93 3.35 6.96 4.03
C GLU A 93 3.94 5.63 3.59
N ALA A 94 3.32 5.00 2.61
CA ALA A 94 3.89 3.81 2.01
C ALA A 94 5.29 4.17 1.49
N THR A 95 6.30 3.44 1.97
CA THR A 95 7.67 3.63 1.52
C THR A 95 7.82 3.21 0.07
N GLY A 96 8.81 3.75 -0.64
CA GLY A 96 9.08 3.33 -2.02
C GLY A 96 9.24 1.81 -2.20
N LYS A 97 9.80 1.11 -1.19
CA LYS A 97 9.90 -0.37 -1.19
C LYS A 97 8.53 -1.04 -1.13
N GLN A 98 7.63 -0.57 -0.24
CA GLN A 98 6.28 -1.12 -0.12
C GLN A 98 5.44 -0.84 -1.36
N ILE A 99 5.57 0.35 -1.95
CA ILE A 99 4.88 0.71 -3.19
C ILE A 99 5.35 -0.18 -4.35
N ALA A 100 6.65 -0.46 -4.48
CA ALA A 100 7.17 -1.34 -5.53
C ALA A 100 6.69 -2.79 -5.41
N LEU A 101 6.36 -3.25 -4.20
CA LEU A 101 5.81 -4.60 -3.97
C LEU A 101 4.29 -4.65 -4.15
N ASN A 102 3.62 -3.50 -4.33
CA ASN A 102 2.17 -3.45 -4.49
C ASN A 102 1.77 -4.02 -5.87
N SER A 103 0.89 -5.02 -5.89
CA SER A 103 0.45 -5.70 -7.11
C SER A 103 -0.19 -4.75 -8.13
N MET A 104 -1.02 -3.80 -7.68
CA MET A 104 -1.65 -2.82 -8.57
C MET A 104 -0.61 -1.93 -9.26
N VAL A 105 0.45 -1.54 -8.54
CA VAL A 105 1.51 -0.69 -9.09
C VAL A 105 2.37 -1.47 -10.08
N ARG A 106 2.64 -2.75 -9.79
CA ARG A 106 3.35 -3.65 -10.72
C ARG A 106 2.55 -3.88 -11.99
N GLU A 107 1.24 -4.12 -11.87
CA GLU A 107 0.33 -4.27 -13.00
C GLU A 107 0.30 -3.01 -13.86
N MET A 108 0.23 -1.82 -13.24
CA MET A 108 0.33 -0.55 -13.97
C MET A 108 1.60 -0.46 -14.82
N LEU A 109 2.74 -0.94 -14.30
CA LEU A 109 3.99 -0.95 -15.07
C LEU A 109 3.95 -1.96 -16.22
N VAL A 110 3.37 -3.14 -16.02
CA VAL A 110 3.21 -4.15 -17.07
C VAL A 110 2.31 -3.62 -18.20
N THR A 111 1.21 -2.95 -17.86
CA THR A 111 0.25 -2.42 -18.85
C THR A 111 0.77 -1.15 -19.54
N THR A 112 1.38 -0.22 -18.80
CA THR A 112 1.80 1.08 -19.34
C THR A 112 3.22 1.05 -19.89
N GLY A 113 4.10 0.22 -19.32
CA GLY A 113 5.52 0.21 -19.62
C GLY A 113 6.27 1.44 -19.08
N ARG A 114 7.43 1.74 -19.69
CA ARG A 114 8.33 2.85 -19.32
C ARG A 114 7.69 4.24 -19.20
N PRO A 115 6.63 4.59 -19.96
CA PRO A 115 5.97 5.89 -19.83
C PRO A 115 5.23 6.12 -18.50
N LEU A 116 5.12 5.11 -17.63
CA LEU A 116 4.45 5.23 -16.34
C LEU A 116 5.05 6.37 -15.50
N ARG A 117 4.20 7.29 -15.03
CA ARG A 117 4.61 8.46 -14.24
C ARG A 117 4.32 8.28 -12.75
N PRO A 118 5.15 8.83 -11.84
CA PRO A 118 4.90 8.76 -10.40
C PRO A 118 3.54 9.34 -9.97
N VAL A 119 3.04 10.36 -10.67
CA VAL A 119 1.70 10.95 -10.42
C VAL A 119 0.59 9.91 -10.63
N ALA A 120 0.68 9.07 -11.65
CA ALA A 120 -0.32 8.04 -11.92
C ALA A 120 -0.33 6.98 -10.81
N ILE A 121 0.85 6.60 -10.31
CA ILE A 121 1.00 5.70 -9.16
C ILE A 121 0.35 6.34 -7.92
N GLN A 122 0.66 7.61 -7.64
CA GLN A 122 0.15 8.31 -6.48
C GLN A 122 -1.38 8.42 -6.50
N GLN A 123 -1.97 8.74 -7.66
CA GLN A 123 -3.43 8.78 -7.84
C GLN A 123 -4.06 7.41 -7.61
N LYS A 124 -3.48 6.34 -8.19
CA LYS A 124 -3.99 4.97 -8.00
C LYS A 124 -3.95 4.53 -6.53
N LEU A 125 -2.84 4.81 -5.84
CA LEU A 125 -2.71 4.52 -4.42
C LEU A 125 -3.70 5.31 -3.58
N LYS A 126 -3.93 6.59 -3.91
CA LYS A 126 -4.93 7.43 -3.23
C LYS A 126 -6.34 6.85 -3.38
N MET A 127 -6.72 6.39 -4.59
CA MET A 127 -8.01 5.72 -4.83
C MET A 127 -8.15 4.42 -4.02
N ALA A 128 -7.05 3.72 -3.76
CA ALA A 128 -7.01 2.53 -2.92
C ALA A 128 -6.90 2.82 -1.40
N GLY A 129 -7.00 4.09 -0.98
CA GLY A 129 -6.88 4.49 0.42
C GLY A 129 -5.47 4.30 0.99
N ILE A 130 -4.44 4.29 0.14
CA ILE A 130 -3.02 4.21 0.52
C ILE A 130 -2.42 5.61 0.39
N THR A 131 -1.87 6.11 1.50
CA THR A 131 -1.18 7.40 1.51
C THR A 131 0.28 7.20 1.08
N ALA A 132 0.72 7.94 0.07
CA ALA A 132 2.09 7.91 -0.43
C ALA A 132 2.52 9.30 -0.87
N SER A 133 3.73 9.73 -0.48
CA SER A 133 4.34 10.92 -1.08
C SER A 133 4.77 10.66 -2.52
N TYR A 134 4.87 11.75 -3.26
CA TYR A 134 5.39 11.76 -4.61
C TYR A 134 6.80 11.15 -4.67
N MET A 135 7.67 11.49 -3.72
CA MET A 135 9.04 10.97 -3.67
C MET A 135 9.08 9.46 -3.46
N ASN A 136 8.23 8.92 -2.58
CA ASN A 136 8.12 7.47 -2.43
C ASN A 136 7.65 6.79 -3.73
N CYS A 137 6.76 7.42 -4.49
CA CYS A 137 6.35 6.93 -5.81
C CYS A 137 7.51 6.97 -6.83
N VAL A 138 8.34 8.02 -6.82
CA VAL A 138 9.55 8.12 -7.66
C VAL A 138 10.53 7.00 -7.33
N HIS A 139 10.81 6.77 -6.05
CA HIS A 139 11.72 5.71 -5.61
C HIS A 139 11.18 4.32 -5.98
N ALA A 140 9.88 4.10 -5.83
CA ALA A 140 9.24 2.86 -6.24
C ALA A 140 9.37 2.62 -7.74
N LEU A 141 9.09 3.65 -8.56
CA LEU A 141 9.18 3.56 -10.01
C LEU A 141 10.62 3.29 -10.48
N ARG A 142 11.62 3.97 -9.91
CA ARG A 142 13.03 3.69 -10.21
C ARG A 142 13.40 2.24 -9.90
N ARG A 143 12.95 1.73 -8.75
CA ARG A 143 13.20 0.35 -8.35
C ARG A 143 12.55 -0.64 -9.31
N LEU A 144 11.29 -0.40 -9.69
CA LEU A 144 10.57 -1.24 -10.63
C LEU A 144 11.19 -1.20 -12.03
N HIS A 145 11.64 -0.04 -12.50
CA HIS A 145 12.34 0.06 -13.79
C HIS A 145 13.61 -0.76 -13.81
N LEU A 146 14.41 -0.67 -12.74
CA LEU A 146 15.61 -1.49 -12.61
C LEU A 146 15.29 -2.98 -12.58
N GLU A 147 14.23 -3.39 -11.88
CA GLU A 147 13.80 -4.79 -11.78
C GLU A 147 13.27 -5.35 -13.11
N PHE A 148 12.47 -4.57 -13.85
CA PHE A 148 11.81 -5.04 -15.08
C PHE A 148 12.66 -4.86 -16.34
N PHE A 149 13.48 -3.82 -16.39
CA PHE A 149 14.23 -3.46 -17.59
C PHE A 149 15.74 -3.58 -17.43
N GLY A 150 16.23 -3.85 -16.21
CA GLY A 150 17.66 -3.77 -15.91
C GLY A 150 18.16 -2.32 -15.87
N SER A 151 19.44 -2.19 -15.58
CA SER A 151 20.19 -0.93 -15.63
C SER A 151 20.40 -0.47 -17.07
N ASP A 152 20.70 0.82 -17.23
CA ASP A 152 21.03 1.38 -18.54
C ASP A 152 22.24 0.65 -19.15
N ALA A 153 23.25 0.30 -18.34
CA ALA A 153 24.42 -0.46 -18.79
C ALA A 153 24.02 -1.83 -19.36
N GLU A 154 23.18 -2.59 -18.65
CA GLU A 154 22.67 -3.88 -19.12
C GLU A 154 21.85 -3.73 -20.40
N GLN A 155 21.07 -2.65 -20.53
CA GLN A 155 20.30 -2.36 -21.74
C GLN A 155 21.19 -2.02 -22.94
N TYR A 156 22.26 -1.24 -22.74
CA TYR A 156 23.20 -0.90 -23.79
C TYR A 156 23.89 -2.13 -24.36
N MET A 157 24.18 -3.14 -23.52
CA MET A 157 24.74 -4.41 -23.99
C MET A 157 23.78 -5.17 -24.93
N LEU A 158 22.48 -4.90 -24.90
CA LEU A 158 21.49 -5.55 -25.76
C LEU A 158 21.33 -4.87 -27.13
N LEU A 159 21.92 -3.68 -27.35
CA LEU A 159 21.80 -2.96 -28.61
C LEU A 159 22.26 -3.78 -29.83
N PRO A 160 23.40 -4.51 -29.81
CA PRO A 160 23.81 -5.33 -30.95
C PRO A 160 22.75 -6.39 -31.31
N SER A 161 22.27 -7.16 -30.32
CA SER A 161 21.25 -8.17 -30.53
C SER A 161 19.92 -7.60 -31.03
N TYR A 162 19.57 -6.39 -30.59
CA TYR A 162 18.38 -5.68 -31.06
C TYR A 162 18.53 -5.23 -32.52
N ILE A 163 19.68 -4.68 -32.89
CA ILE A 163 20.02 -4.32 -34.27
C ILE A 163 19.97 -5.56 -35.18
N ASP A 164 20.52 -6.68 -34.73
CA ASP A 164 20.49 -7.95 -35.47
C ASP A 164 19.06 -8.42 -35.74
N GLU A 165 18.17 -8.34 -34.74
CA GLU A 165 16.76 -8.71 -34.90
C GLU A 165 16.01 -7.74 -35.85
N LEU A 166 16.31 -6.44 -35.78
CA LEU A 166 15.77 -5.47 -36.74
C LEU A 166 16.20 -5.80 -38.17
N ASN A 167 17.48 -6.12 -38.37
CA ASN A 167 18.03 -6.52 -39.66
C ASN A 167 17.40 -7.83 -40.18
N ARG A 168 17.20 -8.83 -39.31
CA ARG A 168 16.47 -10.08 -39.66
C ARG A 168 15.05 -9.81 -40.13
N ARG A 169 14.37 -8.81 -39.55
CA ARG A 169 13.02 -8.37 -39.95
C ARG A 169 13.01 -7.46 -41.18
N GLY A 170 14.16 -7.23 -41.82
CA GLY A 170 14.29 -6.41 -43.02
C GLY A 170 14.41 -4.91 -42.75
N HIS A 171 14.43 -4.48 -41.48
CA HIS A 171 14.76 -3.12 -41.12
C HIS A 171 16.28 -2.96 -41.21
N LYS A 172 16.81 -2.68 -42.41
CA LYS A 172 18.23 -2.35 -42.64
C LYS A 172 18.66 -1.22 -41.70
N THR A 173 19.23 -1.60 -40.56
CA THR A 173 19.55 -0.70 -39.47
C THR A 173 21.01 -0.91 -39.12
N SER A 174 21.82 0.12 -39.31
CA SER A 174 23.17 0.20 -38.77
C SER A 174 23.20 1.34 -37.73
N ILE A 175 23.92 1.12 -36.64
CA ILE A 175 24.15 2.16 -35.63
C ILE A 175 25.65 2.30 -35.45
N GLU A 176 26.19 3.49 -35.76
CA GLU A 176 27.58 3.83 -35.52
C GLU A 176 27.69 4.73 -34.29
N LEU A 177 28.69 4.49 -33.44
CA LEU A 177 29.04 5.38 -32.33
C LEU A 177 30.19 6.28 -32.78
N THR A 178 29.90 7.54 -33.11
CA THR A 178 30.91 8.53 -33.51
C THR A 178 30.97 9.64 -32.47
N GLY A 179 32.12 9.80 -31.79
CA GLY A 179 32.31 10.88 -30.82
C GLY A 179 31.36 10.83 -29.62
N GLY A 180 30.92 9.64 -29.20
CA GLY A 180 29.97 9.45 -28.09
C GLY A 180 28.50 9.64 -28.47
N VAL A 181 28.19 9.86 -29.74
CA VAL A 181 26.81 9.98 -30.25
C VAL A 181 26.49 8.79 -31.15
N PHE A 182 25.39 8.10 -30.87
CA PHE A 182 24.87 7.05 -31.76
C PHE A 182 24.18 7.69 -32.97
N LYS A 183 24.61 7.30 -34.18
CA LYS A 183 24.01 7.70 -35.45
C LYS A 183 23.42 6.48 -36.14
N ARG A 184 22.19 6.60 -36.63
CA ARG A 184 21.61 5.62 -37.54
C ARG A 184 22.18 5.86 -38.94
N VAL A 185 22.71 4.80 -39.55
CA VAL A 185 23.26 4.80 -40.91
C VAL A 185 22.37 3.96 -41.81
#